data_AF-A0A536I1V3-F1
#
_entry.id   AF-A0A536I1V3-F1
#
_cell.length_a   1.000
_cell.length_b   1.000
_cell.length_c   1.000
_cell.angle_alpha   90.00
_cell.angle_beta   90.00
_cell.angle_gamma   90.00
#
_symmetry.space_group_name_H-M   'P 1'
#
loop_
_entity.id
_entity.type
_entity.pdbx_description
1 polymer ?
#
loop_
_entity_poly.entity_id
_entity_poly.type
_entity_poly.pdbx_seq_one_letter_code
_entity_poly.pdbx_strand_id
1 'polypeptide(L)'
;MPIDRATIVHVADLARIALTEEEIERFTGQLSVVLDAVERLKAVDTSEISPTASTLPLIGVQRDDVIRPGLTTDEALANAPKGGRDGEFFRVQEILETR
;
A
#
# COMPACT_ATOMS: atom_id res chain seq x y z
N MET A 1 9.04 18.51 -11.69
CA MET A 1 9.12 19.18 -10.36
C MET A 1 10.16 18.43 -9.56
N PRO A 2 11.22 19.08 -9.03
CA PRO A 2 12.24 18.34 -8.31
C PRO A 2 11.64 17.69 -7.07
N ILE A 3 11.85 16.38 -6.91
CA ILE A 3 11.52 15.69 -5.67
C ILE A 3 12.56 16.13 -4.63
N ASP A 4 12.08 16.57 -3.46
CA ASP A 4 12.93 16.90 -2.33
C ASP A 4 12.84 15.84 -1.22
N ARG A 5 13.76 15.92 -0.26
CA ARG A 5 13.79 14.99 0.88
C ARG A 5 12.47 14.98 1.67
N ALA A 6 11.83 16.15 1.82
CA ALA A 6 10.56 16.28 2.54
C ALA A 6 9.47 15.44 1.87
N THR A 7 9.41 15.44 0.53
CA THR A 7 8.51 14.61 -0.25
C THR A 7 8.78 13.11 -0.02
N ILE A 8 10.05 12.69 0.00
CA ILE A 8 10.41 11.29 0.26
C ILE A 8 9.96 10.84 1.66
N VAL A 9 10.24 11.64 2.68
CA VAL A 9 9.84 11.35 4.06
C VAL A 9 8.32 11.26 4.17
N HIS A 10 7.60 12.19 3.52
CA HIS A 10 6.13 12.18 3.54
C HIS A 10 5.55 10.94 2.89
N VAL A 11 6.04 10.56 1.70
CA VAL A 11 5.58 9.34 0.99
C VAL A 11 5.93 8.08 1.77
N ALA A 12 7.10 8.04 2.41
CA ALA A 12 7.50 6.92 3.25
C ALA A 12 6.58 6.73 4.46
N ASP A 13 6.15 7.82 5.11
CA ASP A 13 5.19 7.75 6.21
C ASP A 13 3.80 7.26 5.75
N LEU A 14 3.32 7.74 4.61
CA LEU A 14 2.08 7.24 4.00
C LEU A 14 2.14 5.73 3.72
N ALA A 15 3.31 5.23 3.32
CA ALA A 15 3.56 3.82 3.06
C ALA A 15 3.95 2.99 4.31
N ARG A 16 4.08 3.62 5.49
CA ARG A 16 4.58 3.00 6.73
C ARG A 16 5.98 2.35 6.58
N ILE A 17 6.86 3.01 5.84
CA ILE A 17 8.25 2.58 5.63
C ILE A 17 9.17 3.51 6.43
N ALA A 18 9.89 2.95 7.40
CA ALA A 18 10.97 3.68 8.06
C ALA A 18 12.22 3.66 7.17
N LEU A 19 12.71 4.84 6.79
CA LEU A 19 13.90 5.00 5.95
C LEU A 19 15.07 5.55 6.78
N THR A 20 16.29 5.11 6.47
CA THR A 20 17.50 5.76 6.99
C THR A 20 17.81 7.05 6.24
N GLU A 21 18.70 7.87 6.79
CA GLU A 21 19.13 9.13 6.17
C GLU A 21 19.77 8.89 4.79
N GLU A 22 20.61 7.86 4.69
CA GLU A 22 21.27 7.45 3.46
C GLU A 22 20.26 6.96 2.40
N GLU A 23 19.21 6.28 2.84
CA GLU A 23 18.12 5.84 1.96
C GLU A 23 17.30 7.01 1.44
N ILE A 24 17.04 8.02 2.27
CA ILE A 24 16.32 9.24 1.85
C ILE A 24 17.12 9.96 0.76
N GLU A 25 18.43 10.15 0.96
CA GLU A 25 19.29 10.79 -0.05
C GLU A 25 19.29 9.99 -1.36
N ARG A 26 19.51 8.67 -1.28
CA ARG A 26 19.51 7.78 -2.44
C ARG A 26 18.18 7.80 -3.18
N PHE A 27 17.07 7.69 -2.46
CA PHE A 27 15.73 7.60 -3.07
C PHE A 27 15.25 8.93 -3.64
N THR A 28 15.73 10.06 -3.11
CA THR A 28 15.48 11.38 -3.71
C THR A 28 15.97 11.41 -5.17
N GLY A 29 17.20 10.96 -5.43
CA GLY A 29 17.75 10.88 -6.78
C GLY A 29 17.06 9.84 -7.66
N GLN A 30 16.87 8.62 -7.13
CA GLN A 30 16.29 7.52 -7.91
C GLN A 30 14.84 7.80 -8.33
N LEU A 31 14.01 8.34 -7.43
CA LEU A 31 12.61 8.64 -7.75
C LEU A 31 12.50 9.82 -8.72
N SER A 32 13.42 10.78 -8.70
CA SER A 32 13.46 11.83 -9.73
C SER A 32 13.60 11.22 -11.12
N VAL A 33 14.53 10.29 -11.31
CA VAL A 33 14.74 9.60 -12.60
C VAL A 33 13.50 8.82 -13.04
N VAL A 34 12.82 8.15 -12.11
CA VAL A 34 11.58 7.42 -12.41
C VAL A 34 10.46 8.38 -12.83
N LEU A 35 10.29 9.50 -12.15
CA LEU A 35 9.26 10.49 -12.52
C LEU A 35 9.57 11.13 -13.88
N ASP A 36 10.82 11.46 -14.18
CA ASP A 36 11.23 11.97 -15.48
C ASP A 36 10.88 10.97 -16.60
N ALA A 37 11.08 9.67 -16.34
CA ALA A 37 10.69 8.61 -17.27
C ALA A 37 9.16 8.54 -17.49
N VAL A 38 8.36 8.79 -16.44
CA VAL A 38 6.89 8.82 -16.47
C VAL A 38 6.36 10.09 -17.15
N GLU A 39 7.07 11.23 -17.06
CA GLU A 39 6.66 12.48 -17.71
C GLU A 39 6.51 12.33 -19.23
N ARG A 40 7.24 11.39 -19.86
CA ARG A 40 7.10 11.05 -21.28
C ARG A 40 5.68 10.63 -21.67
N LEU A 41 4.89 10.10 -20.74
CA LEU A 41 3.50 9.71 -21.00
C LEU A 41 2.59 10.91 -21.28
N LYS A 42 2.96 12.13 -20.83
CA LYS A 42 2.21 13.37 -21.10
C LYS A 42 2.19 13.76 -22.59
N ALA A 43 3.07 13.19 -23.41
CA ALA A 43 3.11 13.45 -24.84
C ALA A 43 1.95 12.79 -25.61
N VAL A 44 1.22 11.85 -24.97
CA VAL A 44 0.09 11.15 -25.57
C VAL A 44 -1.20 11.85 -25.12
N ASP A 45 -2.02 12.28 -26.09
CA ASP A 45 -3.35 12.84 -25.81
C ASP A 45 -4.33 11.73 -25.40
N THR A 46 -4.93 11.89 -24.22
CA THR A 46 -5.92 10.96 -23.66
C THR A 46 -7.28 11.63 -23.41
N SER A 47 -7.50 12.85 -23.91
CA SER A 47 -8.71 13.64 -23.65
C SER A 47 -10.01 12.99 -24.14
N GLU A 48 -9.93 12.12 -25.14
CA GLU A 48 -11.09 11.45 -25.75
C GLU A 48 -11.33 10.02 -25.24
N ILE A 49 -10.52 9.53 -24.28
CA ILE A 49 -10.63 8.15 -23.78
C ILE A 49 -10.86 8.10 -22.27
N SER A 50 -11.70 7.15 -21.83
CA SER A 50 -11.90 6.87 -20.42
C SER A 50 -10.73 6.05 -19.84
N PRO A 51 -10.39 6.21 -18.54
CA PRO A 51 -9.39 5.39 -17.88
C PRO A 51 -9.79 3.90 -17.86
N THR A 52 -8.81 3.01 -18.07
CA THR A 52 -9.01 1.56 -17.99
C THR A 52 -8.68 1.04 -16.59
N ALA A 53 -9.69 0.73 -15.78
CA ALA A 53 -9.53 0.19 -14.42
C ALA A 53 -9.37 -1.35 -14.39
N SER A 54 -10.05 -2.06 -15.28
CA SER A 54 -10.00 -3.52 -15.44
C SER A 54 -10.02 -3.85 -16.91
N THR A 55 -9.24 -4.86 -17.32
CA THR A 55 -9.29 -5.40 -18.68
C THR A 55 -10.46 -6.35 -18.90
N LEU A 56 -11.09 -6.82 -17.81
CA LEU A 56 -12.25 -7.69 -17.86
C LEU A 56 -13.54 -6.84 -17.72
N PRO A 57 -14.55 -7.08 -18.57
CA PRO A 57 -15.83 -6.37 -18.55
C PRO A 57 -16.76 -6.94 -17.46
N LEU A 58 -16.25 -7.09 -16.23
CA LEU A 58 -17.01 -7.60 -15.11
C LEU A 58 -17.86 -6.48 -14.51
N ILE A 59 -19.15 -6.72 -14.38
CA ILE A 59 -20.11 -5.77 -13.83
C ILE A 59 -20.98 -6.50 -12.81
N GLY A 60 -21.12 -5.94 -11.61
CA GLY A 60 -22.05 -6.46 -10.60
C GLY A 60 -21.71 -7.89 -10.13
N VAL A 61 -20.42 -8.22 -9.99
CA VAL A 61 -20.00 -9.52 -9.46
C VAL A 61 -20.43 -9.62 -7.99
N GLN A 62 -21.42 -10.47 -7.73
CA GLN A 62 -21.98 -10.71 -6.40
C GLN A 62 -21.70 -12.14 -5.95
N ARG A 63 -21.83 -12.34 -4.65
CA ARG A 63 -21.79 -13.65 -4.00
C ARG A 63 -23.15 -13.87 -3.35
N ASP A 64 -23.72 -15.06 -3.50
CA ASP A 64 -24.94 -15.46 -2.81
C ASP A 64 -24.80 -15.31 -1.29
N ASP A 65 -25.87 -14.86 -0.63
CA ASP A 65 -25.89 -14.67 0.81
C ASP A 65 -26.08 -15.97 1.58
N VAL A 66 -25.05 -16.82 1.55
CA VAL A 66 -25.01 -18.12 2.22
C VAL A 66 -23.86 -18.15 3.22
N ILE A 67 -24.12 -18.67 4.43
CA ILE A 67 -23.11 -18.88 5.47
C ILE A 67 -22.13 -19.97 5.00
N ARG A 68 -20.84 -19.70 5.15
CA ARG A 68 -19.76 -20.68 4.92
C ARG A 68 -18.95 -20.85 6.21
N PRO A 69 -18.45 -22.07 6.51
CA PRO A 69 -17.54 -22.26 7.63
C PRO A 69 -16.34 -21.32 7.51
N GLY A 70 -16.06 -20.57 8.58
CA GLY A 70 -14.84 -19.78 8.69
C GLY A 70 -13.62 -20.64 9.01
N LEU A 71 -12.45 -20.01 9.05
CA LEU A 71 -11.25 -20.63 9.60
C LEU A 71 -11.45 -20.88 11.11
N THR A 72 -10.86 -21.95 11.62
CA THR A 72 -10.68 -22.12 13.06
C THR A 72 -9.73 -21.05 13.61
N THR A 73 -9.81 -20.77 14.92
CA THR A 73 -8.91 -19.82 15.58
C THR A 73 -7.44 -20.18 15.35
N ASP A 74 -7.10 -21.48 15.40
CA ASP A 74 -5.72 -21.93 15.19
C ASP A 74 -5.26 -21.75 13.73
N GLU A 75 -6.12 -21.97 12.74
CA GLU A 75 -5.82 -21.69 11.33
C GLU A 75 -5.65 -20.18 11.08
N ALA A 76 -6.52 -19.36 11.65
CA ALA A 76 -6.46 -17.90 11.50
C ALA A 76 -5.20 -17.29 12.13
N LEU A 77 -4.72 -17.88 13.24
CA LEU A 77 -3.55 -17.40 13.99
C LEU A 77 -2.25 -18.13 13.66
N ALA A 78 -2.27 -19.09 12.72
CA ALA A 78 -1.11 -19.93 12.39
C ALA A 78 0.13 -19.10 11.95
N ASN A 79 -0.09 -17.94 11.35
CA ASN A 79 0.97 -17.03 10.89
C ASN A 79 1.14 -15.79 11.77
N ALA A 80 0.53 -15.75 12.96
CA ALA A 80 0.77 -14.65 13.88
C ALA A 80 2.26 -14.59 14.23
N PRO A 81 2.88 -13.39 14.30
CA PRO A 81 4.27 -13.26 14.72
C PRO A 81 4.53 -13.92 16.07
N LYS A 82 5.78 -14.32 16.36
CA LYS A 82 6.14 -14.90 17.66
C LYS A 82 5.79 -13.92 18.79
N GLY A 83 4.92 -14.34 19.71
CA GLY A 83 4.40 -13.48 20.79
C GLY A 83 3.27 -12.54 20.37
N GLY A 84 2.85 -12.57 19.10
CA GLY A 84 1.73 -11.83 18.53
C GLY A 84 0.37 -12.51 18.71
N ARG A 85 0.27 -13.51 19.59
CA ARG A 85 -0.96 -14.20 19.98
C ARG A 85 -1.17 -14.06 21.48
N ASP A 86 -2.38 -13.74 21.88
CA ASP A 86 -2.84 -13.74 23.27
C ASP A 86 -4.15 -14.51 23.38
N GLY A 87 -4.08 -15.78 23.77
CA GLY A 87 -5.23 -16.67 23.70
C GLY A 87 -5.79 -16.76 22.28
N GLU A 88 -6.98 -16.21 22.06
CA GLU A 88 -7.68 -16.19 20.76
C GLU A 88 -7.50 -14.87 19.98
N PHE A 89 -6.68 -13.95 20.49
CA PHE A 89 -6.50 -12.61 19.92
C PHE A 89 -5.13 -12.41 19.27
N PHE A 90 -5.08 -11.49 18.30
CA PHE A 90 -3.82 -10.90 17.86
C PHE A 90 -3.33 -9.92 18.92
N ARG A 91 -2.08 -10.08 19.36
CA ARG A 91 -1.42 -9.14 20.26
C ARG A 91 -0.66 -8.10 19.45
N VAL A 92 -0.99 -6.83 19.65
CA VAL A 92 -0.33 -5.67 19.05
C VAL A 92 0.04 -4.66 20.13
N GLN A 93 0.86 -3.67 19.78
CA GLN A 93 1.08 -2.52 20.67
C GLN A 93 -0.22 -1.72 20.77
N GLU A 94 -0.52 -1.24 21.98
CA GLU A 94 -1.67 -0.37 22.20
C GLU A 94 -1.53 0.92 21.40
N ILE A 95 -2.62 1.35 20.77
CA ILE A 95 -2.65 2.62 20.04
C ILE A 95 -2.91 3.73 21.06
N LEU A 96 -1.84 4.35 21.53
CA LEU A 96 -1.90 5.57 22.33
C LEU A 96 -1.99 6.75 21.35
N GLU A 97 -3.10 7.48 21.33
CA GLU A 97 -3.24 8.66 20.45
C GLU A 97 -2.04 9.61 20.67
N THR A 98 -1.30 9.88 19.59
CA THR A 98 -0.44 11.07 19.51
C THR A 98 -1.12 11.99 18.51
N ARG A 99 -1.90 12.93 19.02
CA ARG A 99 -2.43 14.05 18.25
C ARG A 99 -1.42 15.18 18.25
#